data_AF-A0A3M1P1U0-F1
#
_entry.id   AF-A0A3M1P1U0-F1
#
_cell.length_a   1.000
_cell.length_b   1.000
_cell.length_c   1.000
_cell.angle_alpha   90.00
_cell.angle_beta   90.00
_cell.angle_gamma   90.00
#
_symmetry.space_group_name_H-M   'P 1'
#
loop_
_entity.id
_entity.type
_entity.pdbx_description
1 polymer ?
#
loop_
_entity_poly.entity_id
_entity_poly.type
_entity_poly.pdbx_seq_one_letter_code
_entity_poly.pdbx_strand_id
1 'polypeptide(L)'
;MMSKNGTATADVNVDITLGRLKKLSKSERILVGLYFYERLSIEEIALVLQKSNQSIQEKLNQIYCKLLNEPVSEQSLNLASQEVVR
;
A
#
# COMPACT_ATOMS: atom_id res chain seq x y z
N MET A 1 -2.45 -21.60 38.61
CA MET A 1 -1.67 -20.46 38.07
C MET A 1 -1.80 -20.51 36.55
N MET A 2 -2.51 -19.55 35.95
CA MET A 2 -2.77 -19.52 34.51
C MET A 2 -1.62 -18.78 33.80
N SER A 3 -0.88 -19.48 32.94
CA SER A 3 0.16 -18.88 32.10
C SER A 3 -0.46 -18.22 30.86
N LYS A 4 -0.42 -16.89 30.82
CA LYS A 4 -0.80 -16.07 29.65
C LYS A 4 0.40 -15.95 28.69
N ASN A 5 0.59 -16.91 27.79
CA ASN A 5 1.67 -16.86 26.79
C ASN A 5 1.14 -16.87 25.33
N GLY A 6 0.16 -16.01 25.02
CA GLY A 6 -0.48 -16.00 23.69
C GLY A 6 -0.46 -14.69 22.90
N THR A 7 -0.09 -13.55 23.51
CA THR A 7 -0.38 -12.21 22.92
C THR A 7 0.84 -11.44 22.41
N ALA A 8 2.07 -11.79 22.84
CA ALA A 8 3.24 -10.96 22.58
C ALA A 8 3.67 -10.85 21.10
N THR A 9 3.30 -11.79 20.24
CA THR A 9 3.74 -11.82 18.83
C THR A 9 2.83 -11.01 17.90
N ALA A 10 1.53 -10.96 18.19
CA ALA A 10 0.57 -10.19 17.39
C ALA A 10 0.72 -8.68 17.64
N ASP A 11 0.92 -8.29 18.91
CA ASP A 11 1.08 -6.89 19.32
C ASP A 11 2.33 -6.25 18.67
N VAL A 12 3.44 -7.00 18.64
CA VAL A 12 4.68 -6.55 17.96
C VAL A 12 4.47 -6.35 16.45
N ASN A 13 3.66 -7.19 15.81
CA ASN A 13 3.39 -7.07 14.38
C ASN A 13 2.50 -5.86 14.04
N VAL A 14 1.52 -5.57 14.91
CA VAL A 14 0.66 -4.38 14.79
C VAL A 14 1.49 -3.10 15.00
N ASP A 15 2.36 -3.06 16.01
CA ASP A 15 3.22 -1.91 16.27
C ASP A 15 4.22 -1.64 15.15
N ILE A 16 4.81 -2.69 14.56
CA ILE A 16 5.69 -2.56 13.39
C ILE A 16 4.90 -2.03 12.19
N THR A 17 3.71 -2.56 11.94
CA THR A 17 2.85 -2.14 10.81
C THR A 17 2.39 -0.69 10.98
N LEU A 18 1.95 -0.30 12.18
CA LEU A 18 1.60 1.08 12.52
C LEU A 18 2.80 2.01 12.39
N GLY A 19 3.98 1.57 12.82
CA GLY A 19 5.24 2.30 12.66
C GLY A 19 5.55 2.59 11.19
N ARG A 20 5.29 1.64 10.28
CA ARG A 20 5.49 1.81 8.84
C ARG A 20 4.43 2.72 8.21
N LEU A 21 3.16 2.57 8.60
CA LEU A 21 2.09 3.47 8.17
C LEU A 21 2.33 4.93 8.59
N LYS A 22 2.91 5.17 9.76
CA LYS A 22 3.28 6.51 10.24
C LYS A 22 4.39 7.18 9.42
N LYS A 23 5.23 6.40 8.72
CA LYS A 23 6.29 6.91 7.83
C LYS A 23 5.75 7.34 6.46
N LEU A 24 4.52 6.97 6.12
CA LEU A 24 3.89 7.43 4.88
C LEU A 24 3.55 8.91 4.97
N SER A 25 3.79 9.62 3.87
CA SER A 25 3.34 11.00 3.72
C SER A 25 1.81 11.10 3.80
N LYS A 26 1.29 12.31 4.00
CA LYS A 26 -0.17 12.54 4.04
C LYS A 26 -0.86 12.05 2.77
N SER A 27 -0.28 12.32 1.59
CA SER A 27 -0.82 11.87 0.31
C SER A 27 -0.80 10.35 0.16
N GLU A 28 0.25 9.68 0.62
CA GLU A 28 0.35 8.22 0.60
C GLU A 28 -0.68 7.57 1.53
N ARG A 29 -0.90 8.13 2.72
CA ARG A 29 -1.96 7.66 3.63
C ARG A 29 -3.36 7.86 3.07
N ILE A 30 -3.61 8.96 2.35
CA ILE A 30 -4.87 9.17 1.64
C ILE A 30 -5.07 8.08 0.59
N LEU A 31 -4.03 7.76 -0.19
CA LEU A 31 -4.10 6.72 -1.22
C LEU A 31 -4.42 5.35 -0.64
N VAL A 32 -3.77 4.99 0.48
CA VAL A 32 -4.06 3.76 1.24
C VAL A 32 -5.50 3.78 1.77
N GLY A 33 -5.94 4.93 2.29
CA GLY A 33 -7.32 5.23 2.70
C GLY A 33 -8.33 4.81 1.64
N LEU A 34 -8.22 5.43 0.47
CA LEU A 34 -9.13 5.24 -0.64
C LEU A 34 -9.11 3.80 -1.19
N TYR A 35 -7.92 3.19 -1.32
CA TYR A 35 -7.79 1.87 -1.92
C TYR A 35 -8.18 0.73 -0.97
N PHE A 36 -7.70 0.74 0.28
CA PHE A 36 -7.86 -0.40 1.20
C PHE A 36 -9.08 -0.26 2.11
N TYR A 37 -9.41 0.95 2.57
CA TYR A 37 -10.52 1.16 3.49
C TYR A 37 -11.83 1.44 2.75
N GLU A 38 -11.80 2.36 1.78
CA GLU A 38 -12.98 2.72 0.98
C GLU A 38 -13.20 1.77 -0.21
N ARG A 39 -12.24 0.86 -0.49
CA ARG A 39 -12.31 -0.16 -1.55
C ARG A 39 -12.52 0.42 -2.96
N LEU A 40 -12.07 1.65 -3.20
CA LEU A 40 -12.14 2.27 -4.52
C LEU A 40 -11.16 1.62 -5.50
N SER A 41 -11.58 1.51 -6.76
CA SER A 41 -10.72 1.08 -7.86
C SER A 41 -9.66 2.13 -8.20
N ILE A 42 -8.65 1.75 -8.99
CA ILE A 42 -7.62 2.69 -9.45
C ILE A 42 -8.25 3.82 -10.27
N GLU A 43 -9.25 3.50 -11.09
CA GLU A 43 -10.00 4.45 -11.92
C GLU A 43 -10.80 5.44 -11.06
N GLU A 44 -11.49 4.95 -10.03
CA GLU A 44 -12.26 5.80 -9.12
C GLU A 44 -11.33 6.74 -8.33
N ILE A 45 -10.18 6.24 -7.86
CA ILE A 45 -9.17 7.05 -7.17
C ILE A 45 -8.57 8.10 -8.11
N ALA A 46 -8.29 7.72 -9.36
CA ALA A 46 -7.77 8.62 -10.39
C ALA A 46 -8.74 9.77 -10.66
N LEU A 47 -10.06 9.49 -10.70
CA LEU A 47 -11.10 10.51 -10.81
C LEU A 47 -11.15 11.42 -9.58
N VAL A 48 -11.19 10.85 -8.36
CA VAL A 48 -11.26 11.61 -7.10
C VAL A 48 -10.06 12.54 -6.93
N LEU A 49 -8.86 12.07 -7.30
CA LEU A 49 -7.62 12.81 -7.12
C LEU A 49 -7.19 13.61 -8.35
N GLN A 50 -7.98 13.57 -9.43
CA GLN A 50 -7.67 14.21 -10.71
C GLN A 50 -6.26 13.87 -11.22
N LYS A 51 -5.93 12.57 -11.21
CA LYS A 51 -4.65 12.03 -11.69
C LYS A 51 -4.89 10.95 -12.73
N SER A 52 -3.82 10.53 -13.42
CA SER A 52 -3.89 9.37 -14.32
C SER A 52 -3.88 8.06 -13.54
N ASN A 53 -4.54 7.03 -14.08
CA ASN A 53 -4.54 5.67 -13.53
C ASN A 53 -3.10 5.16 -13.31
N GLN A 54 -2.21 5.39 -14.29
CA GLN A 54 -0.80 5.03 -14.19
C GLN A 54 -0.12 5.69 -12.98
N SER A 55 -0.36 6.99 -12.75
CA SER A 55 0.23 7.68 -11.61
C SER A 55 -0.26 7.12 -10.27
N ILE A 56 -1.54 6.73 -10.18
CA ILE A 56 -2.10 6.10 -8.99
C ILE A 56 -1.45 4.73 -8.77
N GLN A 57 -1.35 3.90 -9.81
CA GLN A 57 -0.77 2.57 -9.75
C GLN A 57 0.70 2.60 -9.34
N GLU A 58 1.51 3.46 -9.95
CA GLU A 58 2.91 3.65 -9.59
C GLU A 58 3.05 4.08 -8.12
N LYS A 59 2.16 4.96 -7.65
CA LYS A 59 2.18 5.44 -6.27
C LYS A 59 1.77 4.34 -5.28
N LEU A 60 0.77 3.52 -5.60
CA LEU A 60 0.39 2.36 -4.79
C LEU A 60 1.54 1.35 -4.71
N ASN A 61 2.23 1.07 -5.81
CA ASN A 61 3.40 0.18 -5.82
C ASN A 61 4.53 0.72 -4.93
N GLN A 62 4.84 2.02 -5.01
CA GLN A 62 5.83 2.65 -4.13
C GLN A 62 5.45 2.53 -2.64
N ILE A 63 4.16 2.71 -2.32
CA ILE A 63 3.66 2.56 -0.95
C ILE A 63 3.80 1.11 -0.48
N TYR A 64 3.46 0.14 -1.35
CA TYR A 64 3.58 -1.28 -1.05
C TYR A 64 5.02 -1.66 -0.68
N CYS A 65 6.01 -1.27 -1.48
CA CYS A 65 7.42 -1.51 -1.17
C CYS A 65 7.84 -0.87 0.17
N LYS A 66 7.38 0.36 0.46
CA LYS A 66 7.63 1.04 1.74
C LYS A 66 7.03 0.30 2.94
N LEU A 67 5.87 -0.32 2.77
CA LEU A 67 5.21 -1.08 3.83
C LEU A 67 5.86 -2.46 4.02
N LEU A 68 6.45 -3.05 2.99
CA LEU A 68 7.18 -4.32 3.08
C LEU A 68 8.65 -4.18 3.49
N ASN A 69 9.22 -2.96 3.50
CA ASN A 69 10.68 -2.75 3.60
C ASN A 69 11.47 -3.46 2.49
N GLU A 70 10.84 -3.68 1.34
CA GLU A 70 11.50 -4.27 0.17
C GLU A 70 12.09 -3.15 -0.71
N PRO A 71 13.29 -3.33 -1.28
CA PRO A 71 13.81 -2.39 -2.26
C PRO A 71 12.86 -2.33 -3.45
N VAL A 72 12.59 -1.11 -3.94
CA VAL A 72 11.78 -0.91 -5.15
C VAL A 72 12.52 -1.54 -6.32
N SER A 73 12.14 -2.76 -6.70
CA SER A 73 12.70 -3.42 -7.88
C SER A 73 12.08 -2.82 -9.13
N GLU A 74 12.90 -2.40 -10.09
CA GLU A 74 12.49 -1.80 -11.37
C GLU A 74 11.52 -2.68 -12.18
N GLN A 75 11.42 -3.97 -11.83
CA GLN A 75 10.49 -4.94 -12.43
C GLN A 75 9.03 -4.73 -12.00
N SER A 76 8.78 -4.07 -10.86
CA SER A 76 7.41 -3.79 -10.36
C SER A 76 6.69 -2.69 -11.15
N LEU A 77 7.41 -1.97 -12.02
CA LEU A 77 6.88 -0.92 -12.90
C LEU A 77 6.46 -1.44 -14.28
N ASN A 78 6.80 -2.69 -14.64
CA ASN A 78 6.66 -3.18 -16.01
C ASN A 78 5.44 -4.08 -16.26
N LEU A 79 4.68 -4.44 -15.21
CA LEU A 79 3.45 -5.25 -15.35
C LEU A 79 2.20 -4.46 -15.76
N ALA A 80 2.27 -3.12 -15.83
CA ALA A 80 1.15 -2.28 -16.27
C ALA A 80 1.07 -2.07 -17.79
N SER A 81 2.04 -2.59 -18.56
CA SER A 81 2.17 -2.32 -20.00
C SER A 81 1.88 -3.55 -20.90
N GLN A 82 1.33 -4.64 -20.37
CA GLN A 82 1.09 -5.88 -21.13
C GLN A 82 -0.38 -6.33 -21.24
N GLU A 83 -1.32 -5.39 -21.35
CA GLU A 83 -2.67 -5.68 -21.89
C GLU A 83 -2.97 -4.91 -23.20
N VAL A 84 -1.98 -4.76 -24.08
CA VAL A 84 -2.22 -4.32 -25.46
C VAL A 84 -1.38 -5.12 -26.45
N VAL A 85 -1.50 -6.45 -26.51
CA VAL A 85 -1.33 -7.21 -27.76
C VAL A 85 -2.16 -8.51 -27.70
N ARG A 86 -3.26 -8.49 -28.47
CA ARG A 86 -4.09 -9.59 -29.01
C ARG A 86 -5.15 -10.22 -28.11
#